data_AF-A0A8S2WIV3-F1
#
_entry.id   AF-A0A8S2WIV3-F1
#
_cell.length_a   1.000
_cell.length_b   1.000
_cell.length_c   1.000
_cell.angle_alpha   90.00
_cell.angle_beta   90.00
_cell.angle_gamma   90.00
#
_symmetry.space_group_name_H-M   'P 1'
#
loop_
_entity.id
_entity.type
_entity.pdbx_description
1 polymer ?
#
loop_
_entity_poly.entity_id
_entity_poly.type
_entity_poly.pdbx_seq_one_letter_code
_entity_poly.pdbx_strand_id
1 'polypeptide(L)' 'QTYIDISLYGINIWNVHVAIVNDLPRTNNHVEGYNSRLESNFPKHPHIYHFIELLRDEHLYQHHRAEESDMQIRKRNKL' A
#
# COMPACT_ATOMS: atom_id res chain seq x y z
N GLN A 1 30.17 21.23 22.09
CA GLN A 1 29.13 21.58 21.10
C GLN A 1 28.39 20.31 20.73
N THR A 2 27.25 20.04 21.36
CA THR A 2 26.40 18.89 21.04
C THR A 2 25.62 19.21 19.78
N TYR A 3 25.88 18.49 18.69
CA TYR A 3 25.11 18.57 17.45
C TYR A 3 23.70 18.04 17.77
N ILE A 4 22.75 18.94 18.01
CA ILE A 4 21.34 18.57 17.99
C ILE A 4 21.04 18.36 16.51
N ASP A 5 20.85 17.12 16.12
CA ASP A 5 20.42 16.72 14.78
C ASP A 5 18.97 17.18 14.60
N ILE A 6 18.79 18.48 14.41
CA ILE A 6 17.48 19.08 14.15
C ILE A 6 17.17 18.67 12.71
N SER A 7 16.38 17.60 12.57
CA SER A 7 15.84 17.18 11.30
C SER A 7 15.32 18.41 10.56
N LEU A 8 15.90 18.71 9.39
CA LEU A 8 15.52 19.82 8.49
C LEU A 8 14.03 19.82 8.16
N TYR A 9 13.39 18.68 8.36
CA TYR A 9 11.99 18.42 8.08
C TYR A 9 11.30 18.00 9.38
N GLY A 10 10.38 18.85 9.85
CA GLY A 10 9.60 18.58 11.06
C GLY A 10 8.80 17.28 10.93
N ILE A 11 8.59 16.59 12.05
CA ILE A 11 7.87 15.30 12.05
C ILE A 11 6.46 15.42 11.43
N ASN A 12 5.86 16.62 11.50
CA ASN A 12 4.55 16.94 10.94
C ASN A 12 4.45 16.84 9.41
N ILE A 13 5.58 16.82 8.68
CA ILE A 13 5.58 16.66 7.22
C ILE A 13 5.90 15.23 6.76
N TRP A 14 6.11 14.30 7.69
CA TRP A 14 6.31 12.90 7.35
C TRP A 14 4.99 12.32 6.84
N ASN A 15 5.05 11.55 5.76
CA ASN A 15 3.88 10.88 5.19
C ASN A 15 3.16 9.95 6.20
N VAL A 16 3.87 9.49 7.23
CA VAL A 16 3.36 8.65 8.32
C VAL A 16 2.86 9.44 9.54
N HIS A 17 3.10 10.75 9.63
CA HIS A 17 2.76 11.54 10.82
C HIS A 17 1.27 11.47 11.17
N VAL A 18 0.42 11.70 10.16
CA VAL A 18 -1.04 11.62 10.32
C VAL A 18 -1.47 10.20 10.71
N ALA A 19 -0.77 9.17 10.21
CA ALA A 19 -1.07 7.78 10.55
C ALA A 19 -0.72 7.47 12.01
N ILE A 20 0.45 7.94 12.49
CA ILE A 20 0.90 7.73 13.86
C ILE A 20 0.00 8.47 14.86
N VAL A 21 -0.32 9.75 14.59
CA VAL A 21 -1.15 10.57 15.49
C VAL A 21 -2.58 10.02 15.62
N ASN A 22 -3.12 9.43 14.56
CA ASN A 22 -4.50 8.94 14.53
C ASN A 22 -4.61 7.41 14.69
N ASP A 23 -3.52 6.73 15.08
CA ASP A 23 -3.43 5.27 15.20
C ASP A 23 -4.02 4.52 13.99
N LEU A 24 -3.76 5.07 12.79
CA LEU A 24 -4.25 4.49 11.54
C LEU A 24 -3.46 3.22 11.22
N PRO A 25 -4.07 2.25 10.49
CA PRO A 25 -3.39 1.06 10.05
C PRO A 25 -2.05 1.39 9.37
N ARG A 26 -1.03 0.59 9.70
CA ARG A 26 0.39 0.81 9.38
C ARG A 26 0.72 0.98 7.89
N THR A 27 -0.21 0.64 7.00
CA THR A 27 -0.06 0.68 5.54
C THR A 27 -1.26 1.35 4.88
N ASN A 28 -1.16 2.66 4.61
CA ASN A 28 -1.98 3.38 3.62
C ASN A 28 -1.51 3.04 2.18
N ASN A 29 -0.30 2.50 2.04
CA ASN A 29 0.31 2.37 0.74
C ASN A 29 -0.19 1.11 0.01
N HIS A 30 -1.29 1.24 -0.73
CA HIS A 30 -1.79 0.20 -1.64
C HIS A 30 -0.69 -0.32 -2.59
N VAL A 31 0.32 0.51 -2.90
CA VAL A 31 1.49 0.13 -3.71
C VAL A 31 2.41 -0.87 -3.00
N GLU A 32 2.55 -0.81 -1.67
CA GLU A 32 3.35 -1.80 -0.91
C GLU A 32 2.70 -3.18 -0.95
N GLY A 33 1.38 -3.23 -0.77
CA GLY A 33 0.62 -4.48 -0.87
C GLY A 33 0.69 -5.07 -2.29
N TYR A 34 0.54 -4.22 -3.29
CA TYR A 34 0.70 -4.60 -4.71
C TYR A 34 2.10 -5.17 -4.98
N ASN A 35 3.16 -4.44 -4.62
CA ASN A 35 4.53 -4.85 -4.89
C ASN A 35 4.92 -6.13 -4.14
N SER A 36 4.53 -6.27 -2.87
CA SER A 36 4.85 -7.46 -2.07
C SER A 36 4.20 -8.72 -2.64
N ARG A 37 2.94 -8.61 -3.06
CA ARG A 37 2.21 -9.73 -3.65
C ARG A 37 2.77 -10.07 -5.04
N LEU A 38 3.08 -9.05 -5.85
CA LEU A 38 3.71 -9.25 -7.14
C LEU A 38 5.07 -9.95 -6.99
N GLU A 39 5.92 -9.50 -6.06
CA GLU A 39 7.21 -10.14 -5.74
C GLU A 39 7.05 -11.61 -5.34
N SER A 40 6.05 -11.92 -4.51
CA SER A 40 5.79 -13.31 -4.08
C SER A 40 5.35 -14.25 -5.21
N ASN A 41 4.70 -13.71 -6.24
CA ASN A 41 4.19 -14.47 -7.39
C ASN A 41 5.16 -14.48 -8.58
N PHE A 42 6.19 -13.63 -8.55
CA PHE A 42 7.14 -13.49 -9.65
C PHE A 42 8.17 -14.62 -9.65
N PRO A 43 8.27 -15.43 -10.71
CA PRO A 43 9.38 -16.36 -10.82
C PRO A 43 10.67 -15.58 -11.05
N LYS A 44 11.80 -16.18 -10.65
CA LYS A 44 13.13 -15.56 -10.73
C LYS A 44 13.52 -15.11 -12.15
N HIS A 45 13.03 -15.81 -13.17
CA HIS A 45 13.28 -15.52 -14.58
C HIS A 45 12.00 -15.72 -15.42
N PRO A 46 11.06 -14.76 -15.41
CA PRO A 46 9.85 -14.83 -16.21
C PRO A 46 10.16 -14.50 -17.67
N HIS A 47 9.53 -15.20 -18.61
CA HIS A 47 9.41 -14.70 -19.98
C HIS A 47 8.34 -13.61 -20.06
N ILE A 48 8.39 -12.78 -21.10
CA ILE A 48 7.52 -11.59 -21.23
C ILE A 48 6.02 -11.91 -21.15
N TYR A 49 5.57 -13.04 -21.70
CA TYR A 49 4.16 -13.43 -21.60
C TYR A 49 3.73 -13.76 -20.17
N HIS A 50 4.60 -14.42 -19.39
CA HIS A 50 4.30 -14.73 -17.99
C HIS A 50 4.27 -13.47 -17.14
N PHE A 51 5.16 -12.50 -17.43
CA PHE A 51 5.11 -11.16 -16.84
C PHE A 51 3.76 -10.47 -17.10
N ILE A 52 3.26 -10.51 -18.34
CA ILE A 52 1.97 -9.89 -18.71
C ILE A 52 0.79 -10.59 -18.03
N GLU A 53 0.81 -11.91 -17.93
CA GLU A 53 -0.24 -12.67 -17.23
C GLU A 53 -0.29 -12.33 -15.74
N LEU A 54 0.87 -12.32 -15.06
CA LEU A 54 0.95 -11.94 -13.65
C LEU A 54 0.45 -10.51 -13.40
N LEU A 55 0.76 -9.56 -14.29
CA LEU A 55 0.24 -8.20 -14.18
C LEU A 55 -1.29 -8.14 -14.33
N ARG A 56 -1.85 -8.94 -15.24
CA ARG A 56 -3.31 -9.01 -15.44
C ARG A 56 -4.00 -9.58 -14.22
N ASP A 57 -3.49 -10.67 -13.68
CA ASP A 57 -4.07 -11.34 -12.51
C ASP A 57 -4.01 -10.45 -11.27
N GLU A 58 -2.89 -9.75 -11.08
CA GLU A 58 -2.76 -8.80 -9.98
C GLU A 58 -3.71 -7.61 -10.14
N HIS A 59 -3.88 -7.08 -11.36
CA HIS A 59 -4.86 -6.02 -11.63
C HIS A 59 -6.30 -6.45 -11.27
N LEU A 60 -6.70 -7.65 -11.68
CA LEU A 60 -8.02 -8.20 -11.36
C LEU A 60 -8.22 -8.37 -9.85
N TYR A 61 -7.21 -8.88 -9.15
CA TYR A 61 -7.25 -9.04 -7.71
C TYR A 61 -7.41 -7.69 -6.98
N GLN A 62 -6.65 -6.67 -7.39
CA GLN A 62 -6.72 -5.34 -6.78
C GLN A 62 -8.08 -4.68 -7.04
N HIS A 63 -8.65 -4.86 -8.23
CA HIS A 63 -9.98 -4.37 -8.54
C HIS A 63 -11.04 -4.98 -7.61
N HIS A 64 -11.03 -6.31 -7.45
CA HIS A 64 -11.93 -7.01 -6.54
C HIS A 64 -11.78 -6.53 -5.08
N ARG A 65 -10.54 -6.35 -4.61
CA ARG A 65 -10.26 -5.82 -3.26
C ARG A 65 -10.80 -4.41 -3.06
N ALA A 66 -10.69 -3.55 -4.06
CA ALA A 66 -11.24 -2.20 -4.01
C ALA A 66 -12.78 -2.23 -3.92
N GLU A 67 -13.45 -3.08 -4.71
CA GLU A 67 -14.90 -3.27 -4.65
C GLU A 67 -15.38 -3.78 -3.28
N GLU A 68 -14.66 -4.74 -2.69
CA GLU A 68 -14.93 -5.22 -1.33
C GLU A 68 -14.80 -4.11 -0.29
N SER A 69 -13.74 -3.30 -0.38
CA SER A 69 -13.51 -2.17 0.50
C SER A 69 -14.66 -1.16 0.41
N ASP A 70 -15.08 -0.82 -0.81
CA ASP A 70 -16.22 0.08 -1.05
C ASP A 70 -17.52 -0.49 -0.46
N MET A 71 -17.77 -1.79 -0.61
CA MET A 71 -18.92 -2.46 0.00
C MET A 71 -18.88 -2.37 1.53
N GLN A 72 -17.71 -2.56 2.15
CA GLN A 72 -17.54 -2.45 3.60
C GLN A 72 -17.79 -1.02 4.09
N ILE A 73 -17.27 -0.01 3.38
CA ILE A 73 -17.52 1.39 3.67
C ILE A 73 -19.01 1.71 3.59
N ARG A 74 -19.70 1.25 2.53
CA ARG A 74 -21.15 1.44 2.37
C ARG A 74 -21.95 0.77 3.48
N LYS A 75 -21.57 -0.42 3.94
CA LYS A 75 -22.21 -1.10 5.08
C LYS A 75 -22.02 -0.32 6.37
N ARG A 76 -20.80 0.16 6.63
CA ARG A 76 -20.49 0.98 7.82
C ARG A 76 -21.30 2.27 7.85
N ASN A 77 -21.47 2.94 6.70
CA ASN A 77 -22.18 4.22 6.62
C ASN A 77 -23.72 4.08 6.66
N LYS A 78 -24.26 2.86 6.55
CA LYS A 78 -25.69 2.57 6.71
C LYS A 78 -26.09 2.25 8.16
N LEU A 79 -25.11 2.08 9.06
CA LEU A 79 -25.28 1.99 10.50
C LEU A 79 -25.13 3.38 11.13
#